data_AF-A0A4V1IQD9-F1
#
_entry.id   AF-A0A4V1IQD9-F1
#
_cell.length_a   1.000
_cell.length_b   1.000
_cell.length_c   1.000
_cell.angle_alpha   90.00
_cell.angle_beta   90.00
_cell.angle_gamma   90.00
#
_symmetry.space_group_name_H-M   'P 1'
#
loop_
_entity.id
_entity.type
_entity.pdbx_description
1 polymer ?
#
loop_
_entity_poly.entity_id
_entity_poly.type
_entity_poly.pdbx_seq_one_letter_code
_entity_poly.pdbx_strand_id
1 'polypeptide(L)'
;VTGGRDKAIHVWSVADDSHVGNFKQHRDLVSSVTFRKGENQLYSASFDRTVKLWNVDELSYIETLFGHQDQISSIDTITRERCVTAGSRDRTLRMWKIIDESQLIFRAGGGATADDLVAMEKLKKPEKQAPLAGGSLECVAMIDEDYFLSGSDVGKKPIFTRLRAHGTGSPAADAPEGEPSHCAGITALATVRYSDLFVSGSADGHVRLWKVAENLKTFALLTTIEIPGFINSLIFFEAPALPTEAAPSSSEPAADTPAAKPTSRAEVIRAKARATAAAAAAAASNTLYLAVGVGQEHRMGRWWKMKGVKNEVRVITLG
;
A
#
# COMPACT_ATOMS: atom_id res chain seq x y z
N VAL A 1 15.24 2.65 -5.86
CA VAL A 1 15.51 1.31 -6.44
C VAL A 1 14.27 0.82 -7.17
N THR A 2 14.41 -0.02 -8.18
CA THR A 2 13.30 -0.65 -8.90
C THR A 2 13.60 -2.13 -9.10
N GLY A 3 12.58 -2.97 -9.22
CA GLY A 3 12.74 -4.40 -9.52
C GLY A 3 11.59 -4.90 -10.39
N GLY A 4 11.83 -5.90 -11.22
CA GLY A 4 10.82 -6.38 -12.15
C GLY A 4 11.13 -7.74 -12.80
N ARG A 5 10.53 -7.95 -13.98
CA ARG A 5 10.55 -9.22 -14.73
C ARG A 5 11.90 -9.57 -15.33
N ASP A 6 12.79 -8.60 -15.41
CA ASP A 6 14.20 -8.76 -15.77
C ASP A 6 15.02 -9.47 -14.69
N LYS A 7 14.40 -9.80 -13.53
CA LYS A 7 15.00 -10.55 -12.42
C LYS A 7 16.12 -9.77 -11.73
N ALA A 8 16.21 -8.47 -12.01
CA ALA A 8 17.21 -7.58 -11.46
C ALA A 8 16.57 -6.53 -10.56
N ILE A 9 17.37 -6.02 -9.63
CA ILE A 9 17.03 -4.83 -8.86
C ILE A 9 17.96 -3.72 -9.32
N HIS A 10 17.42 -2.65 -9.88
CA HIS A 10 18.17 -1.51 -10.34
C HIS A 10 18.22 -0.43 -9.25
N VAL A 11 19.41 0.13 -9.04
CA VAL A 11 19.67 1.25 -8.13
C VAL A 11 19.92 2.51 -8.95
N TRP A 12 19.30 3.60 -8.53
CA TRP A 12 19.26 4.87 -9.25
C TRP A 12 19.62 6.01 -8.30
N SER A 13 20.40 6.98 -8.78
CA SER A 13 20.66 8.24 -8.07
C SER A 13 19.51 9.20 -8.34
N VAL A 14 18.87 9.70 -7.29
CA VAL A 14 17.80 10.71 -7.41
C VAL A 14 18.39 12.08 -7.75
N ALA A 15 19.59 12.39 -7.25
CA ALA A 15 20.23 13.68 -7.50
C ALA A 15 20.73 13.82 -8.95
N ASP A 16 21.28 12.74 -9.49
CA ASP A 16 21.90 12.72 -10.82
C ASP A 16 20.97 12.15 -11.91
N ASP A 17 19.78 11.69 -11.54
CA ASP A 17 18.80 10.99 -12.40
C ASP A 17 19.44 9.90 -13.27
N SER A 18 20.32 9.10 -12.68
CA SER A 18 21.16 8.14 -13.40
C SER A 18 21.16 6.74 -12.77
N HIS A 19 21.42 5.74 -13.62
CA HIS A 19 21.56 4.35 -13.19
C HIS A 19 22.92 4.14 -12.52
N VAL A 20 22.92 3.70 -11.26
CA VAL A 20 24.14 3.54 -10.45
C VAL A 20 24.64 2.11 -10.50
N GLY A 21 23.73 1.13 -10.39
CA GLY A 21 24.10 -0.27 -10.25
C GLY A 21 22.92 -1.21 -10.28
N ASN A 22 23.18 -2.51 -10.26
CA ASN A 22 22.11 -3.51 -10.19
C ASN A 22 22.52 -4.74 -9.39
N PHE A 23 21.52 -5.40 -8.83
CA PHE A 23 21.60 -6.72 -8.22
C PHE A 23 20.95 -7.74 -9.16
N LYS A 24 21.61 -8.87 -9.41
CA LYS A 24 21.21 -9.93 -10.36
C LYS A 24 21.08 -11.32 -9.72
N GLN A 25 21.04 -11.39 -8.39
CA GLN A 25 21.10 -12.66 -7.66
C GLN A 25 19.74 -13.36 -7.57
N HIS A 26 18.62 -12.68 -7.90
CA HIS A 26 17.31 -13.32 -8.03
C HIS A 26 17.23 -14.20 -9.27
N ARG A 27 16.54 -15.34 -9.17
CA ARG A 27 16.42 -16.32 -10.27
C ARG A 27 15.13 -16.15 -11.07
N ASP A 28 14.20 -15.35 -10.55
CA ASP A 28 12.93 -15.03 -11.17
C ASP A 28 12.52 -13.57 -10.88
N LEU A 29 11.36 -13.15 -11.39
CA LEU A 29 10.75 -11.84 -11.19
C LEU A 29 10.89 -11.36 -9.75
N VAL A 30 11.37 -10.12 -9.58
CA VAL A 30 11.32 -9.41 -8.30
C VAL A 30 9.91 -8.84 -8.14
N SER A 31 9.14 -9.37 -7.20
CA SER A 31 7.74 -9.02 -7.01
C SER A 31 7.54 -7.77 -6.18
N SER A 32 8.41 -7.55 -5.20
CA SER A 32 8.31 -6.43 -4.27
C SER A 32 9.68 -6.12 -3.64
N VAL A 33 9.92 -4.85 -3.38
CA VAL A 33 11.13 -4.34 -2.72
C VAL A 33 10.70 -3.35 -1.64
N THR A 34 11.38 -3.34 -0.50
CA THR A 34 11.08 -2.44 0.62
C THR A 34 12.34 -2.10 1.39
N PHE A 35 12.44 -0.84 1.82
CA PHE A 35 13.55 -0.37 2.66
C PHE A 35 13.16 -0.45 4.12
N ARG A 36 14.13 -0.81 4.96
CA ARG A 36 14.03 -0.60 6.39
C ARG A 36 13.98 0.91 6.66
N LYS A 37 12.98 1.37 7.41
CA LYS A 37 12.77 2.79 7.69
C LYS A 37 13.95 3.36 8.49
N GLY A 38 14.63 4.36 7.92
CA GLY A 38 15.76 5.04 8.52
C GLY A 38 17.13 4.46 8.19
N GLU A 39 17.19 3.34 7.47
CA GLU A 39 18.42 2.64 7.11
C GLU A 39 18.46 2.37 5.60
N ASN A 40 19.65 2.21 5.03
CA ASN A 40 19.82 1.84 3.62
C ASN A 40 19.84 0.32 3.38
N GLN A 41 19.30 -0.43 4.34
CA GLN A 41 19.05 -1.87 4.21
C GLN A 41 17.80 -2.10 3.36
N LEU A 42 17.97 -2.82 2.25
CA LEU A 42 16.89 -3.17 1.33
C LEU A 42 16.53 -4.64 1.47
N TYR A 43 15.24 -4.94 1.51
CA TYR A 43 14.71 -6.29 1.42
C TYR A 43 13.92 -6.46 0.12
N SER A 44 14.16 -7.57 -0.58
CA SER A 44 13.45 -7.89 -1.80
C SER A 44 12.83 -9.28 -1.73
N ALA A 45 11.65 -9.41 -2.31
CA ALA A 45 10.93 -10.65 -2.47
C ALA A 45 10.82 -11.01 -3.96
N SER A 46 10.86 -12.30 -4.26
CA SER A 46 10.83 -12.79 -5.64
C SER A 46 9.97 -14.03 -5.81
N PHE A 47 9.60 -14.26 -7.07
CA PHE A 47 8.93 -15.47 -7.53
C PHE A 47 9.84 -16.71 -7.47
N ASP A 48 11.15 -16.53 -7.28
CA ASP A 48 12.07 -17.63 -6.96
C ASP A 48 11.89 -18.20 -5.54
N ARG A 49 10.90 -17.67 -4.79
CA ARG A 49 10.50 -18.06 -3.42
C ARG A 49 11.50 -17.66 -2.35
N THR A 50 12.39 -16.72 -2.66
CA THR A 50 13.40 -16.22 -1.73
C THR A 50 13.18 -14.77 -1.37
N VAL A 51 13.60 -14.43 -0.16
CA VAL A 51 13.80 -13.04 0.27
C VAL A 51 15.29 -12.77 0.28
N LYS A 52 15.73 -11.63 -0.27
CA LYS A 52 17.14 -11.23 -0.27
C LYS A 52 17.33 -9.90 0.43
N LEU A 53 18.46 -9.79 1.12
CA LEU A 53 18.88 -8.63 1.87
C LEU A 53 20.07 -7.97 1.18
N TRP A 54 20.04 -6.64 1.14
CA TRP A 54 21.04 -5.85 0.43
C TRP A 54 21.45 -4.64 1.26
N ASN A 55 22.72 -4.27 1.15
CA ASN A 55 23.21 -2.97 1.55
C ASN A 55 23.30 -2.10 0.30
N VAL A 56 22.49 -1.05 0.23
CA VAL A 56 22.46 -0.17 -0.94
C VAL A 56 23.66 0.78 -0.98
N ASP A 57 24.24 1.14 0.17
CA ASP A 57 25.40 2.05 0.24
C ASP A 57 26.65 1.40 -0.37
N GLU A 58 26.87 0.13 -0.06
CA GLU A 58 27.99 -0.65 -0.58
C GLU A 58 27.67 -1.36 -1.91
N LEU A 59 26.42 -1.26 -2.37
CA LEU A 59 25.89 -2.09 -3.46
C LEU A 59 26.23 -3.57 -3.27
N SER A 60 26.08 -4.07 -2.04
CA SER A 60 26.47 -5.41 -1.64
C SER A 60 25.26 -6.28 -1.30
N TYR A 61 25.39 -7.57 -1.62
CA TYR A 61 24.44 -8.60 -1.22
C TYR A 61 24.81 -9.11 0.17
N ILE A 62 23.83 -9.19 1.07
CA ILE A 62 24.04 -9.62 2.46
C ILE A 62 23.66 -11.10 2.59
N GLU A 63 22.37 -11.41 2.41
CA GLU A 63 21.84 -12.73 2.77
C GLU A 63 20.61 -13.11 1.94
N THR A 64 20.31 -14.42 1.88
CA THR A 64 19.08 -14.97 1.31
C THR A 64 18.35 -15.78 2.36
N LEU A 65 17.08 -15.48 2.57
CA LEU A 65 16.19 -16.24 3.43
C LEU A 65 15.34 -17.19 2.59
N PHE A 66 15.32 -18.45 3.01
CA PHE A 66 14.56 -19.52 2.37
C PHE A 66 13.42 -19.98 3.27
N GLY A 67 12.30 -20.35 2.65
CA GLY A 67 11.26 -21.07 3.36
C GLY A 67 9.91 -21.08 2.68
N HIS A 68 9.54 -20.03 1.94
CA HIS A 68 8.28 -19.98 1.21
C HIS A 68 8.13 -21.20 0.28
N GLN A 69 6.93 -21.73 0.19
CA GLN A 69 6.65 -22.93 -0.62
C GLN A 69 6.21 -22.56 -2.04
N ASP A 70 5.73 -21.33 -2.21
CA ASP A 70 5.33 -20.74 -3.48
C ASP A 70 5.89 -19.31 -3.62
N GLN A 71 5.67 -18.69 -4.78
CA GLN A 71 6.10 -17.33 -5.09
C GLN A 71 5.66 -16.32 -4.02
N ILE A 72 6.55 -15.37 -3.73
CA ILE A 72 6.27 -14.30 -2.77
C ILE A 72 5.63 -13.14 -3.53
N SER A 73 4.43 -12.71 -3.12
CA SER A 73 3.65 -11.66 -3.79
C SER A 73 3.91 -10.25 -3.24
N SER A 74 4.31 -10.14 -1.98
CA SER A 74 4.50 -8.87 -1.28
C SER A 74 5.46 -9.03 -0.10
N ILE A 75 6.21 -7.96 0.18
CA ILE A 75 7.07 -7.83 1.36
C ILE A 75 6.87 -6.45 1.98
N ASP A 76 6.90 -6.37 3.30
CA ASP A 76 6.87 -5.11 4.02
C ASP A 76 7.77 -5.13 5.27
N THR A 77 8.24 -3.95 5.69
CA THR A 77 9.09 -3.74 6.87
C THR A 77 8.84 -2.35 7.48
N ILE A 78 9.31 -2.16 8.71
CA ILE A 78 9.27 -0.87 9.41
C ILE A 78 10.68 -0.53 9.91
N THR A 79 10.96 -0.51 11.23
CA THR A 79 12.23 0.00 11.77
C THR A 79 13.13 -1.08 12.34
N ARG A 80 12.57 -2.20 12.82
CA ARG A 80 13.38 -3.33 13.31
C ARG A 80 13.93 -4.16 12.13
N GLU A 81 14.95 -4.97 12.39
CA GLU A 81 15.48 -5.98 11.45
C GLU A 81 14.52 -7.17 11.35
N ARG A 82 13.33 -6.86 10.84
CA ARG A 82 12.23 -7.78 10.61
C ARG A 82 11.53 -7.39 9.32
N CYS A 83 11.00 -8.37 8.62
CA CYS A 83 10.10 -8.14 7.51
C CYS A 83 8.98 -9.17 7.52
N VAL A 84 7.84 -8.80 6.94
CA VAL A 84 6.72 -9.71 6.74
C VAL A 84 6.53 -9.93 5.25
N THR A 85 6.40 -11.19 4.85
CA THR A 85 6.16 -11.57 3.46
C THR A 85 4.86 -12.34 3.29
N ALA A 86 4.20 -12.13 2.16
CA ALA A 86 3.03 -12.89 1.74
C ALA A 86 3.42 -13.90 0.66
N GLY A 87 3.19 -15.19 0.93
CA GLY A 87 3.34 -16.26 -0.03
C GLY A 87 2.01 -16.54 -0.71
N SER A 88 1.98 -16.44 -2.04
CA SER A 88 0.77 -16.40 -2.87
C SER A 88 -0.11 -17.64 -2.67
N ARG A 89 0.13 -18.76 -3.37
CA ARG A 89 -0.70 -19.96 -3.22
C ARG A 89 -0.26 -20.86 -2.07
N ASP A 90 0.89 -20.58 -1.45
CA ASP A 90 1.26 -21.26 -0.21
C ASP A 90 0.40 -20.81 0.98
N ARG A 91 -0.30 -19.67 0.85
CA ARG A 91 -1.23 -19.11 1.85
C ARG A 91 -0.56 -18.91 3.21
N THR A 92 0.73 -18.60 3.19
CA THR A 92 1.50 -18.29 4.40
C THR A 92 1.92 -16.84 4.42
N LEU A 93 1.72 -16.18 5.56
CA LEU A 93 2.44 -14.98 5.92
C LEU A 93 3.63 -15.40 6.77
N ARG A 94 4.79 -14.83 6.51
CA ARG A 94 6.00 -15.13 7.28
C ARG A 94 6.58 -13.85 7.83
N MET A 95 6.78 -13.83 9.14
CA MET A 95 7.57 -12.79 9.79
C MET A 95 8.98 -13.31 9.97
N TRP A 96 9.93 -12.66 9.32
CA TRP A 96 11.35 -12.98 9.39
C TRP A 96 11.99 -12.18 10.51
N LYS A 97 12.73 -12.86 11.38
CA LYS A 97 13.65 -12.24 12.32
C LYS A 97 15.04 -12.39 11.73
N ILE A 98 15.54 -11.30 11.16
CA ILE A 98 16.75 -11.33 10.33
C ILE A 98 17.97 -11.78 11.15
N ILE A 99 18.19 -11.15 12.30
CA ILE A 99 19.33 -11.46 13.20
C ILE A 99 19.32 -12.92 13.67
N ASP A 100 18.14 -13.45 13.95
CA ASP A 100 17.98 -14.82 14.46
C ASP A 100 17.95 -15.87 13.33
N GLU A 101 18.01 -15.44 12.06
CA GLU A 101 17.81 -16.27 10.86
C GLU A 101 16.56 -17.17 10.96
N SER A 102 15.51 -16.67 11.63
CA SER A 102 14.34 -17.45 11.99
C SER A 102 13.05 -16.84 11.46
N GLN A 103 11.99 -17.65 11.44
CA GLN A 103 10.70 -17.24 10.89
C GLN A 103 9.53 -17.71 11.74
N LEU A 104 8.53 -16.84 11.85
CA LEU A 104 7.21 -17.17 12.35
C LEU A 104 6.27 -17.34 11.16
N ILE A 105 5.54 -18.45 11.12
CA ILE A 105 4.65 -18.79 10.01
C ILE A 105 3.20 -18.65 10.46
N PHE A 106 2.47 -17.77 9.80
CA PHE A 106 1.03 -17.60 9.95
C PHE A 106 0.34 -18.21 8.72
N ARG A 107 -0.48 -19.23 8.92
CA ARG A 107 -1.19 -19.87 7.81
C ARG A 107 -2.60 -19.29 7.71
N ALA A 108 -2.90 -18.65 6.59
CA ALA A 108 -4.28 -18.33 6.23
C ALA A 108 -4.96 -19.64 5.84
N GLY A 109 -5.86 -20.15 6.70
CA GLY A 109 -6.40 -21.50 6.55
C GLY A 109 -7.12 -21.74 5.23
N GLY A 110 -7.11 -23.00 4.76
CA GLY A 110 -7.79 -23.42 3.54
C GLY A 110 -9.26 -23.74 3.77
N GLY A 111 -10.12 -23.17 2.92
CA GLY A 111 -11.55 -23.48 2.81
C GLY A 111 -12.40 -22.96 3.98
N ALA A 112 -13.38 -22.12 3.65
CA ALA A 112 -14.51 -21.86 4.54
C ALA A 112 -15.25 -23.19 4.78
N THR A 113 -15.38 -23.60 6.03
CA THR A 113 -16.27 -24.71 6.41
C THR A 113 -17.64 -24.14 6.77
N ALA A 114 -18.71 -24.91 6.60
CA ALA A 114 -20.09 -24.45 6.86
C ALA A 114 -20.28 -23.83 8.27
N ASP A 115 -19.48 -24.25 9.24
CA ASP A 115 -19.51 -23.71 10.61
C ASP A 115 -19.04 -22.25 10.71
N ASP A 116 -18.21 -21.77 9.78
CA ASP A 116 -17.76 -20.37 9.73
C ASP A 116 -18.89 -19.41 9.25
N LEU A 117 -19.97 -19.94 8.66
CA LEU A 117 -21.16 -19.17 8.24
C LEU A 117 -22.12 -18.87 9.41
N VAL A 118 -22.05 -19.63 10.51
CA VAL A 118 -22.99 -19.49 11.64
C VAL A 118 -22.71 -18.21 12.45
N ALA A 119 -21.50 -17.65 12.39
CA ALA A 119 -21.20 -16.34 12.97
C ALA A 119 -21.85 -15.15 12.21
N MET A 120 -22.51 -15.39 11.06
CA MET A 120 -23.18 -14.37 10.24
C MET A 120 -24.69 -14.25 10.50
N GLU A 121 -25.22 -14.78 11.61
CA GLU A 121 -26.65 -14.75 11.92
C GLU A 121 -27.16 -13.37 12.41
N LYS A 122 -26.86 -12.30 11.65
CA LYS A 122 -27.60 -11.03 11.66
C LYS A 122 -27.80 -10.42 10.26
N LEU A 123 -27.43 -11.09 9.17
CA LEU A 123 -27.88 -10.68 7.83
C LEU A 123 -29.12 -11.49 7.42
N LYS A 124 -30.22 -10.77 7.13
CA LYS A 124 -31.45 -11.35 6.57
C LYS A 124 -31.13 -11.99 5.20
N LYS A 125 -31.49 -13.27 5.11
CA LYS A 125 -31.44 -14.20 3.95
C LYS A 125 -30.02 -14.61 3.49
N PRO A 126 -29.57 -15.84 3.81
CA PRO A 126 -28.34 -16.39 3.26
C PRO A 126 -28.60 -16.83 1.81
N GLU A 127 -28.07 -16.12 0.82
CA GLU A 127 -27.84 -16.72 -0.49
C GLU A 127 -26.82 -17.85 -0.30
N LYS A 128 -27.21 -19.08 -0.65
CA LYS A 128 -26.29 -20.23 -0.71
C LYS A 128 -25.24 -19.95 -1.78
N GLN A 129 -24.10 -19.37 -1.38
CA GLN A 129 -22.98 -19.13 -2.28
C GLN A 129 -21.82 -20.06 -1.93
N ALA A 130 -21.18 -20.58 -2.98
CA ALA A 130 -20.19 -21.66 -2.91
C ALA A 130 -19.03 -21.34 -1.93
N PRO A 131 -18.47 -22.36 -1.25
CA PRO A 131 -17.27 -22.17 -0.45
C PRO A 131 -16.13 -21.67 -1.35
N LEU A 132 -15.45 -20.60 -0.95
CA LEU A 132 -14.21 -20.16 -1.58
C LEU A 132 -13.11 -21.20 -1.30
N ALA A 133 -13.05 -22.23 -2.15
CA ALA A 133 -12.00 -23.23 -2.14
C ALA A 133 -10.95 -22.85 -3.19
N GLY A 134 -9.73 -22.59 -2.72
CA GLY A 134 -8.61 -22.13 -3.55
C GLY A 134 -8.43 -20.62 -3.42
N GLY A 135 -7.34 -20.22 -2.78
CA GLY A 135 -7.08 -18.80 -2.60
C GLY A 135 -5.61 -18.44 -2.42
N SER A 136 -5.30 -17.18 -2.65
CA SER A 136 -3.99 -16.55 -2.67
C SER A 136 -3.88 -15.37 -1.70
N LEU A 137 -2.71 -15.23 -1.10
CA LEU A 137 -2.32 -14.01 -0.39
C LEU A 137 -1.62 -13.05 -1.36
N GLU A 138 -2.22 -11.87 -1.56
CA GLU A 138 -1.77 -10.93 -2.58
C GLU A 138 -0.90 -9.79 -2.03
N CYS A 139 -1.20 -9.32 -0.81
CA CYS A 139 -0.53 -8.17 -0.23
C CYS A 139 -0.44 -8.26 1.30
N VAL A 140 0.60 -7.62 1.85
CA VAL A 140 0.82 -7.46 3.28
C VAL A 140 1.23 -6.02 3.58
N ALA A 141 0.81 -5.50 4.74
CA ALA A 141 1.20 -4.18 5.22
C ALA A 141 1.33 -4.20 6.74
N MET A 142 2.49 -3.84 7.27
CA MET A 142 2.74 -3.72 8.71
C MET A 142 2.14 -2.41 9.23
N ILE A 143 1.37 -2.50 10.32
CA ILE A 143 0.84 -1.33 11.03
C ILE A 143 1.93 -0.80 11.96
N ASP A 144 2.47 -1.70 12.77
CA ASP A 144 3.56 -1.46 13.71
C ASP A 144 4.48 -2.71 13.76
N GLU A 145 5.34 -2.80 14.77
CA GLU A 145 6.32 -3.87 14.92
C GLU A 145 5.73 -5.23 15.33
N ASP A 146 4.48 -5.24 15.78
CA ASP A 146 3.80 -6.41 16.36
C ASP A 146 2.54 -6.81 15.56
N TYR A 147 1.91 -5.86 14.84
CA TYR A 147 0.68 -6.05 14.08
C TYR A 147 0.86 -5.72 12.59
N PHE A 148 0.26 -6.56 11.75
CA PHE A 148 0.22 -6.39 10.30
C PHE A 148 -1.11 -6.86 9.74
N LEU A 149 -1.42 -6.39 8.54
CA LEU A 149 -2.60 -6.71 7.78
C LEU A 149 -2.21 -7.50 6.53
N SER A 150 -3.11 -8.37 6.08
CA SER A 150 -2.95 -9.10 4.83
C SER A 150 -4.20 -9.04 3.99
N GLY A 151 -4.04 -8.77 2.69
CA GLY A 151 -5.10 -8.92 1.69
C GLY A 151 -5.10 -10.34 1.13
N SER A 152 -6.23 -11.00 1.27
CA SER A 152 -6.43 -12.41 0.95
C SER A 152 -7.82 -12.63 0.39
N ASP A 153 -7.99 -13.65 -0.45
CA ASP A 153 -9.29 -14.23 -0.81
C ASP A 153 -9.73 -15.36 0.15
N VAL A 154 -8.87 -15.74 1.11
CA VAL A 154 -9.17 -16.73 2.17
C VAL A 154 -9.09 -16.13 3.57
N GLY A 155 -9.89 -16.67 4.49
CA GLY A 155 -9.88 -16.31 5.91
C GLY A 155 -9.77 -17.53 6.80
N LYS A 156 -8.74 -17.60 7.66
CA LYS A 156 -8.72 -18.42 8.89
C LYS A 156 -7.53 -18.08 9.78
N LYS A 157 -7.79 -17.97 11.10
CA LYS A 157 -6.88 -17.66 12.22
C LYS A 157 -6.13 -16.30 12.30
N PRO A 158 -6.55 -15.20 11.65
CA PRO A 158 -6.06 -13.88 12.07
C PRO A 158 -6.76 -13.45 13.37
N ILE A 159 -6.23 -12.41 14.01
CA ILE A 159 -6.90 -11.75 15.15
C ILE A 159 -8.32 -11.30 14.74
N PHE A 160 -8.48 -10.84 13.50
CA PHE A 160 -9.76 -10.46 12.91
C PHE A 160 -9.76 -10.70 11.39
N THR A 161 -10.89 -11.15 10.84
CA THR A 161 -11.10 -11.29 9.38
C THR A 161 -12.30 -10.48 8.94
N ARG A 162 -12.15 -9.63 7.92
CA ARG A 162 -13.27 -9.08 7.16
C ARG A 162 -13.44 -9.86 5.85
N LEU A 163 -14.47 -10.68 5.77
CA LEU A 163 -14.81 -11.37 4.53
C LEU A 163 -15.39 -10.39 3.51
N ARG A 164 -15.00 -10.56 2.24
CA ARG A 164 -15.50 -9.79 1.09
C ARG A 164 -15.41 -8.28 1.28
N ALA A 165 -14.22 -7.78 1.65
CA ALA A 165 -13.97 -6.35 1.90
C ALA A 165 -14.36 -5.44 0.72
N HIS A 166 -14.25 -5.92 -0.52
CA HIS A 166 -14.65 -5.22 -1.76
C HIS A 166 -15.85 -5.89 -2.46
N GLY A 167 -16.59 -6.78 -1.78
CA GLY A 167 -17.76 -7.45 -2.34
C GLY A 167 -17.45 -8.48 -3.43
N THR A 168 -18.42 -8.74 -4.30
CA THR A 168 -18.32 -9.61 -5.47
C THR A 168 -18.01 -8.73 -6.70
N GLY A 169 -17.03 -9.10 -7.51
CA GLY A 169 -16.63 -8.32 -8.68
C GLY A 169 -17.72 -8.29 -9.77
N SER A 170 -17.51 -7.49 -10.81
CA SER A 170 -18.33 -7.62 -12.01
C SER A 170 -17.90 -8.88 -12.78
N PRO A 171 -18.82 -9.65 -13.38
CA PRO A 171 -18.45 -10.74 -14.27
C PRO A 171 -17.54 -10.20 -15.38
N ALA A 172 -16.55 -10.98 -15.80
CA ALA A 172 -15.75 -10.60 -16.96
C ALA A 172 -16.68 -10.40 -18.16
N ALA A 173 -16.42 -9.38 -18.98
CA ALA A 173 -17.30 -9.01 -20.09
C ALA A 173 -17.54 -10.16 -21.10
N ASP A 174 -16.66 -11.15 -21.12
CA ASP A 174 -16.70 -12.33 -21.99
C ASP A 174 -16.96 -13.65 -21.21
N ALA A 175 -17.35 -13.57 -19.93
CA ALA A 175 -17.64 -14.76 -19.13
C ALA A 175 -18.95 -15.41 -19.59
N PRO A 176 -18.99 -16.75 -19.78
CA PRO A 176 -20.23 -17.44 -20.13
C PRO A 176 -21.29 -17.22 -19.05
N GLU A 177 -22.55 -17.07 -19.46
CA GLU A 177 -23.69 -16.89 -18.55
C GLU A 177 -23.70 -18.01 -17.50
N GLY A 178 -23.60 -17.64 -16.22
CA GLY A 178 -23.62 -18.58 -15.09
C GLY A 178 -22.27 -18.82 -14.42
N GLU A 179 -21.15 -18.27 -14.91
CA GLU A 179 -19.91 -18.28 -14.13
C GLU A 179 -20.03 -17.37 -12.89
N PRO A 180 -19.62 -17.84 -11.71
CA PRO A 180 -19.67 -17.03 -10.51
C PRO A 180 -18.76 -15.81 -10.69
N SER A 181 -19.33 -14.64 -10.42
CA SER A 181 -18.59 -13.38 -10.31
C SER A 181 -17.32 -13.60 -9.47
N HIS A 182 -16.15 -13.28 -10.06
CA HIS A 182 -14.89 -13.34 -9.33
C HIS A 182 -14.97 -12.38 -8.14
N CYS A 183 -14.54 -12.82 -6.96
CA CYS A 183 -14.44 -11.91 -5.82
C CYS A 183 -13.49 -10.77 -6.19
N ALA A 184 -13.87 -9.54 -5.85
CA ALA A 184 -12.98 -8.39 -5.95
C ALA A 184 -11.91 -8.53 -4.85
N GLY A 185 -10.88 -9.34 -5.11
CA GLY A 185 -9.78 -9.58 -4.19
C GLY A 185 -9.01 -8.30 -3.93
N ILE A 186 -8.44 -8.16 -2.73
CA ILE A 186 -7.62 -6.99 -2.40
C ILE A 186 -6.31 -7.08 -3.20
N THR A 187 -6.09 -6.13 -4.10
CA THR A 187 -4.92 -6.08 -4.98
C THR A 187 -3.81 -5.18 -4.43
N ALA A 188 -4.17 -4.21 -3.59
CA ALA A 188 -3.25 -3.31 -2.92
C ALA A 188 -3.72 -3.01 -1.50
N LEU A 189 -2.76 -2.86 -0.59
CA LEU A 189 -2.97 -2.57 0.82
C LEU A 189 -1.88 -1.63 1.30
N ALA A 190 -2.23 -0.60 2.07
CA ALA A 190 -1.27 0.29 2.69
C ALA A 190 -1.76 0.74 4.08
N THR A 191 -0.81 1.03 4.96
CA THR A 191 -1.06 1.46 6.34
C THR A 191 -0.37 2.80 6.58
N VAL A 192 -0.98 3.64 7.41
CA VAL A 192 -0.24 4.73 8.05
C VAL A 192 0.55 4.10 9.19
N ARG A 193 1.88 4.23 9.16
CA ARG A 193 2.76 3.57 10.14
C ARG A 193 2.47 4.06 11.55
N TYR A 194 2.37 3.14 12.50
CA TYR A 194 2.05 3.42 13.91
C TYR A 194 0.74 4.20 14.10
N SER A 195 -0.23 3.97 13.24
CA SER A 195 -1.56 4.58 13.29
C SER A 195 -2.64 3.51 13.17
N ASP A 196 -3.88 3.88 13.47
CA ASP A 196 -5.04 3.02 13.30
C ASP A 196 -5.65 3.09 11.89
N LEU A 197 -5.05 3.83 10.97
CA LEU A 197 -5.56 4.02 9.61
C LEU A 197 -4.87 3.09 8.60
N PHE A 198 -5.69 2.43 7.78
CA PHE A 198 -5.22 1.69 6.63
C PHE A 198 -6.20 1.75 5.47
N VAL A 199 -5.72 1.44 4.28
CA VAL A 199 -6.48 1.53 3.04
C VAL A 199 -6.32 0.25 2.23
N SER A 200 -7.42 -0.21 1.63
CA SER A 200 -7.43 -1.34 0.70
C SER A 200 -7.96 -0.92 -0.67
N GLY A 201 -7.37 -1.51 -1.71
CA GLY A 201 -7.77 -1.33 -3.10
C GLY A 201 -8.04 -2.66 -3.77
N SER A 202 -8.94 -2.66 -4.74
CA SER A 202 -9.29 -3.82 -5.55
C SER A 202 -9.54 -3.43 -7.01
N ALA A 203 -10.00 -4.39 -7.79
CA ALA A 203 -10.51 -4.24 -9.15
C ALA A 203 -11.98 -3.80 -9.19
N ASP A 204 -12.63 -3.54 -8.04
CA ASP A 204 -14.02 -3.05 -8.01
C ASP A 204 -14.13 -1.54 -8.25
N GLY A 205 -13.03 -0.86 -8.57
CA GLY A 205 -13.01 0.59 -8.81
C GLY A 205 -13.19 1.42 -7.54
N HIS A 206 -12.98 0.84 -6.35
CA HIS A 206 -13.13 1.54 -5.09
C HIS A 206 -11.90 1.37 -4.20
N VAL A 207 -11.46 2.48 -3.63
CA VAL A 207 -10.52 2.51 -2.51
C VAL A 207 -11.31 2.62 -1.22
N ARG A 208 -11.05 1.75 -0.25
CA ARG A 208 -11.73 1.76 1.06
C ARG A 208 -10.75 2.12 2.15
N LEU A 209 -11.10 3.13 2.95
CA LEU A 209 -10.35 3.56 4.11
C LEU A 209 -10.97 2.93 5.37
N TRP A 210 -10.11 2.39 6.22
CA TRP A 210 -10.50 1.63 7.40
C TRP A 210 -9.80 2.19 8.64
N LYS A 211 -10.45 2.02 9.79
CA LYS A 211 -9.90 2.33 11.11
C LYS A 211 -9.84 1.09 11.96
N VAL A 212 -8.66 0.79 12.49
CA VAL A 212 -8.43 -0.26 13.50
C VAL A 212 -9.02 0.21 14.83
N ALA A 213 -9.72 -0.67 15.52
CA ALA A 213 -10.25 -0.38 16.83
C ALA A 213 -9.12 -0.28 17.87
N GLU A 214 -9.33 0.50 18.93
CA GLU A 214 -8.34 0.69 20.02
C GLU A 214 -7.89 -0.62 20.67
N ASN A 215 -8.75 -1.64 20.67
CA ASN A 215 -8.43 -2.96 21.20
C ASN A 215 -7.59 -3.84 20.26
N LEU A 216 -7.28 -3.36 19.05
CA LEU A 216 -6.53 -4.01 17.97
C LEU A 216 -7.13 -5.37 17.53
N LYS A 217 -8.39 -5.62 17.87
CA LYS A 217 -9.09 -6.89 17.59
C LYS A 217 -10.14 -6.78 16.51
N THR A 218 -10.43 -5.59 16.01
CA THR A 218 -11.36 -5.35 14.90
C THR A 218 -10.95 -4.11 14.12
N PHE A 219 -11.57 -3.91 12.96
CA PHE A 219 -11.51 -2.65 12.23
C PHE A 219 -12.85 -2.37 11.56
N ALA A 220 -13.13 -1.09 11.30
CA ALA A 220 -14.36 -0.62 10.67
C ALA A 220 -14.06 0.22 9.43
N LEU A 221 -14.99 0.18 8.46
CA LEU A 221 -14.93 1.03 7.28
C LEU A 221 -15.21 2.49 7.69
N LEU A 222 -14.33 3.41 7.32
CA LEU A 222 -14.53 4.85 7.51
C LEU A 222 -15.22 5.46 6.29
N THR A 223 -14.65 5.24 5.11
CA THR A 223 -15.17 5.82 3.87
C THR A 223 -14.75 4.98 2.66
N THR A 224 -15.45 5.19 1.55
CA THR A 224 -15.17 4.59 0.25
C THR A 224 -14.98 5.71 -0.77
N ILE A 225 -13.92 5.62 -1.56
CA ILE A 225 -13.56 6.60 -2.59
C ILE A 225 -13.63 5.88 -3.93
N GLU A 226 -14.43 6.44 -4.85
CA GLU A 226 -14.58 5.89 -6.20
C GLU A 226 -13.37 6.27 -7.07
N ILE A 227 -12.65 5.26 -7.52
CA ILE A 227 -11.47 5.38 -8.38
C ILE A 227 -11.56 4.27 -9.44
N PRO A 228 -12.20 4.53 -10.58
CA PRO A 228 -12.43 3.52 -11.61
C PRO A 228 -11.11 2.93 -12.11
N GLY A 229 -10.97 1.61 -12.04
CA GLY A 229 -9.80 0.88 -12.52
C GLY A 229 -9.28 -0.18 -11.55
N PHE A 230 -8.18 -0.82 -11.94
CA PHE A 230 -7.42 -1.68 -11.05
C PHE A 230 -6.52 -0.84 -10.15
N ILE A 231 -6.72 -0.97 -8.84
CA ILE A 231 -5.85 -0.34 -7.86
C ILE A 231 -4.63 -1.24 -7.64
N ASN A 232 -3.49 -0.85 -8.23
CA ASN A 232 -2.26 -1.66 -8.25
C ASN A 232 -1.26 -1.27 -7.16
N SER A 233 -1.33 -0.05 -6.66
CA SER A 233 -0.43 0.45 -5.61
C SER A 233 -1.13 1.50 -4.76
N LEU A 234 -0.85 1.48 -3.47
CA LEU A 234 -1.34 2.42 -2.49
C LEU A 234 -0.16 2.83 -1.61
N ILE A 235 0.00 4.13 -1.37
CA ILE A 235 1.01 4.62 -0.44
C ILE A 235 0.55 5.90 0.24
N PHE A 236 0.67 5.94 1.57
CA PHE A 236 0.52 7.17 2.33
C PHE A 236 1.83 7.93 2.32
N PHE A 237 1.75 9.25 2.18
CA PHE A 237 2.89 10.13 2.32
C PHE A 237 2.48 11.46 2.90
N GLU A 238 3.40 12.09 3.62
CA GLU A 238 3.23 13.43 4.14
C GLU A 238 3.95 14.42 3.23
N ALA A 239 3.28 15.52 2.92
CA ALA A 239 3.85 16.62 2.16
C ALA A 239 3.23 17.94 2.62
N PRO A 240 3.84 19.10 2.32
CA PRO A 240 3.18 20.38 2.49
C PRO A 240 1.83 20.42 1.77
N ALA A 241 0.90 21.25 2.27
CA ALA A 241 -0.39 21.45 1.62
C ALA A 241 -0.19 21.88 0.16
N LEU A 242 -0.85 21.21 -0.78
CA LEU A 242 -0.84 21.62 -2.18
C LEU A 242 -1.47 23.03 -2.27
N PRO A 243 -0.93 23.93 -3.10
CA PRO A 243 -1.55 25.23 -3.33
C PRO A 243 -2.99 24.99 -3.79
N THR A 244 -3.97 25.38 -2.99
CA THR A 244 -5.36 25.35 -3.43
C THR A 244 -5.45 26.28 -4.63
N GLU A 245 -5.93 25.79 -5.77
CA GLU A 245 -6.27 26.63 -6.91
C GLU A 245 -7.27 27.66 -6.38
N ALA A 246 -6.81 28.88 -6.14
CA ALA A 246 -7.64 29.92 -5.56
C ALA A 246 -8.83 30.09 -6.50
N ALA A 247 -10.05 29.90 -5.98
CA ALA A 247 -11.25 30.32 -6.67
C ALA A 247 -11.03 31.76 -7.18
N PRO A 248 -11.50 32.12 -8.38
CA PRO A 248 -11.33 33.47 -8.90
C PRO A 248 -11.99 34.43 -7.90
N SER A 249 -11.19 35.07 -7.07
CA SER A 249 -11.68 36.08 -6.14
C SER A 249 -12.16 37.23 -7.02
N SER A 250 -13.47 37.34 -7.19
CA SER A 250 -14.17 38.46 -7.81
C SER A 250 -14.14 39.70 -6.91
N SER A 251 -12.97 40.00 -6.33
CA SER A 251 -12.68 41.30 -5.75
C SER A 251 -11.69 41.96 -6.69
N GLU A 252 -12.17 42.96 -7.44
CA GLU A 252 -11.32 43.95 -8.09
C GLU A 252 -10.18 44.35 -7.13
N PRO A 253 -8.92 44.47 -7.61
CA PRO A 253 -7.87 44.99 -6.76
C PRO A 253 -8.26 46.42 -6.38
N ALA A 254 -8.68 46.60 -5.14
CA ALA A 254 -8.80 47.93 -4.56
C ALA A 254 -7.47 48.63 -4.76
N ALA A 255 -7.52 49.79 -5.40
CA ALA A 255 -6.37 50.59 -5.81
C ALA A 255 -5.29 50.58 -4.72
N ASP A 256 -4.12 50.12 -5.14
CA ASP A 256 -2.87 50.02 -4.39
C ASP A 256 -2.58 51.39 -3.76
N THR A 257 -2.99 51.58 -2.50
CA THR A 257 -2.46 52.68 -1.71
C THR A 257 -1.05 52.25 -1.36
N PRO A 258 0.00 52.95 -1.81
CA PRO A 258 1.36 52.44 -1.70
C PRO A 258 1.67 52.22 -0.22
N ALA A 259 1.78 50.95 0.18
CA ALA A 259 2.20 50.59 1.51
C ALA A 259 3.55 51.26 1.77
N ALA A 260 3.58 52.11 2.81
CA ALA A 260 4.77 52.89 3.14
C ALA A 260 5.98 51.96 3.25
N LYS A 261 7.04 52.25 2.49
CA LYS A 261 8.31 51.54 2.59
C LYS A 261 8.74 51.53 4.06
N PRO A 262 9.12 50.37 4.63
CA PRO A 262 9.50 50.27 6.03
C PRO A 262 10.64 51.26 6.30
N THR A 263 10.34 52.29 7.09
CA THR A 263 11.23 53.43 7.31
C THR A 263 12.36 53.14 8.28
N SER A 264 12.28 52.01 8.99
CA SER A 264 13.29 51.62 9.98
C SER A 264 13.81 50.20 9.76
N ARG A 265 15.10 50.01 10.06
CA ARG A 265 15.77 48.70 10.06
C ARG A 265 15.06 47.69 10.97
N ALA A 266 14.42 48.15 12.04
CA ALA A 266 13.65 47.32 12.97
C ALA A 266 12.37 46.75 12.33
N GLU A 267 11.66 47.53 11.51
CA GLU A 267 10.47 47.06 10.78
C GLU A 267 10.83 46.06 9.69
N VAL A 268 11.94 46.28 8.97
CA VAL A 268 12.47 45.32 7.99
C VAL A 268 12.80 43.98 8.67
N ILE A 269 13.44 44.02 9.84
CA ILE A 269 13.78 42.81 10.60
C ILE A 269 12.51 42.10 11.08
N ARG A 270 11.50 42.82 11.58
CA ARG A 270 10.21 42.23 12.02
C ARG A 270 9.40 41.64 10.86
N ALA A 271 9.38 42.30 9.70
CA ALA A 271 8.72 41.79 8.50
C ALA A 271 9.40 40.51 8.00
N LYS A 272 10.74 40.49 7.99
CA LYS A 272 11.52 39.30 7.64
C LYS A 272 11.27 38.17 8.64
N ALA A 273 11.28 38.44 9.95
CA ALA A 273 10.99 37.46 10.98
C ALA A 273 9.55 36.89 10.90
N ARG A 274 8.54 37.72 10.57
CA ARG A 274 7.17 37.25 10.33
C ARG A 274 7.07 36.38 9.08
N ALA A 275 7.77 36.72 8.00
CA ALA A 275 7.81 35.90 6.80
C ALA A 275 8.49 34.55 7.07
N THR A 276 9.59 34.53 7.83
CA THR A 276 10.25 33.29 8.25
C THR A 276 9.38 32.47 9.19
N ALA A 277 8.66 33.10 10.11
CA ALA A 277 7.74 32.42 11.02
C ALA A 277 6.50 31.87 10.29
N ALA A 278 5.97 32.58 9.29
CA ALA A 278 4.88 32.11 8.45
C ALA A 278 5.33 30.96 7.54
N ALA A 279 6.55 31.02 6.98
CA ALA A 279 7.14 29.92 6.23
C ALA A 279 7.43 28.70 7.14
N ALA A 280 7.87 28.93 8.38
CA ALA A 280 8.07 27.87 9.37
C ALA A 280 6.73 27.27 9.85
N ALA A 281 5.67 28.08 9.97
CA ALA A 281 4.32 27.60 10.31
C ALA A 281 3.66 26.85 9.15
N ALA A 282 3.88 27.28 7.89
CA ALA A 282 3.46 26.54 6.70
C ALA A 282 4.24 25.23 6.52
N ALA A 283 5.50 25.18 6.97
CA ALA A 283 6.29 23.97 7.08
C ALA A 283 5.90 23.07 8.27
N ALA A 284 5.05 23.54 9.20
CA ALA A 284 4.72 22.83 10.45
C ALA A 284 3.44 21.97 10.37
N SER A 285 2.61 22.08 9.32
CA SER A 285 1.47 21.18 9.13
C SER A 285 1.61 20.41 7.82
N ASN A 286 2.42 19.36 7.84
CA ASN A 286 2.36 18.38 6.75
C ASN A 286 0.95 17.81 6.69
N THR A 287 0.41 17.76 5.48
CA THR A 287 -0.88 17.12 5.22
C THR A 287 -0.62 15.68 4.81
N LEU A 288 -1.48 14.77 5.28
CA LEU A 288 -1.43 13.38 4.89
C LEU A 288 -2.11 13.20 3.53
N TYR A 289 -1.41 12.58 2.60
CA TYR A 289 -1.93 12.24 1.29
C TYR A 289 -1.92 10.73 1.07
N LEU A 290 -2.80 10.29 0.18
CA LEU A 290 -2.82 8.95 -0.36
C LEU A 290 -2.56 9.01 -1.87
N ALA A 291 -1.46 8.42 -2.33
CA ALA A 291 -1.24 8.16 -3.75
C ALA A 291 -1.81 6.79 -4.12
N VAL A 292 -2.60 6.76 -5.19
CA VAL A 292 -3.25 5.57 -5.72
C VAL A 292 -2.77 5.35 -7.16
N GLY A 293 -2.05 4.26 -7.38
CA GLY A 293 -1.65 3.83 -8.71
C GLY A 293 -2.75 3.01 -9.37
N VAL A 294 -3.35 3.54 -10.43
CA VAL A 294 -4.49 2.96 -11.13
C VAL A 294 -4.06 2.47 -12.51
N GLY A 295 -4.50 1.26 -12.88
CA GLY A 295 -4.25 0.68 -14.19
C GLY A 295 -5.50 0.08 -14.83
N GLN A 296 -5.43 -0.16 -16.13
CA GLN A 296 -6.42 -0.95 -16.87
C GLN A 296 -6.32 -2.46 -16.57
N GLU A 297 -5.19 -2.91 -16.03
CA GLU A 297 -4.81 -4.32 -15.86
C GLU A 297 -4.11 -4.51 -14.50
N HIS A 298 -4.03 -5.76 -14.04
CA HIS A 298 -3.34 -6.11 -12.82
C HIS A 298 -1.81 -6.06 -12.96
N ARG A 299 -1.10 -5.61 -11.92
CA ARG A 299 0.38 -5.45 -11.91
C ARG A 299 1.17 -6.71 -12.25
N MET A 300 0.64 -7.89 -11.93
CA MET A 300 1.33 -9.18 -12.13
C MET A 300 1.07 -9.80 -13.50
N GLY A 301 0.01 -9.43 -14.20
CA GLY A 301 -0.36 -10.09 -15.45
C GLY A 301 -1.65 -9.58 -16.06
N ARG A 302 -1.80 -9.86 -17.36
CA ARG A 302 -2.97 -9.50 -18.16
C ARG A 302 -4.01 -10.60 -18.12
N TRP A 303 -4.66 -10.78 -16.97
CA TRP A 303 -5.76 -11.74 -16.85
C TRP A 303 -7.08 -11.18 -17.37
N TRP A 304 -7.36 -9.90 -17.09
CA TRP A 304 -8.43 -9.14 -17.73
C TRP A 304 -8.08 -7.66 -17.80
N LYS A 305 -8.72 -6.96 -18.73
CA LYS A 305 -8.48 -5.54 -19.02
C LYS A 305 -9.77 -4.74 -18.91
N MET A 306 -9.75 -3.67 -18.12
CA MET A 306 -10.86 -2.73 -18.02
C MET A 306 -10.82 -1.73 -19.17
N LYS A 307 -11.86 -1.74 -20.02
CA LYS A 307 -12.04 -0.77 -21.11
C LYS A 307 -12.51 0.57 -20.54
N GLY A 308 -12.02 1.67 -21.09
CA GLY A 308 -12.44 3.03 -20.70
C GLY A 308 -11.76 3.61 -19.45
N VAL A 309 -10.97 2.80 -18.72
CA VAL A 309 -10.17 3.25 -17.58
C VAL A 309 -8.84 3.86 -18.07
N LYS A 310 -8.33 4.89 -17.38
CA LYS A 310 -7.02 5.47 -17.65
C LYS A 310 -5.95 4.88 -16.72
N ASN A 311 -4.73 4.75 -17.23
CA ASN A 311 -3.57 4.49 -16.38
C ASN A 311 -3.12 5.82 -15.78
N GLU A 312 -3.22 5.96 -14.48
CA GLU A 312 -2.96 7.24 -13.80
C GLU A 312 -2.52 7.02 -12.35
N VAL A 313 -1.95 8.08 -11.76
CA VAL A 313 -1.77 8.18 -10.32
C VAL A 313 -2.73 9.24 -9.81
N ARG A 314 -3.60 8.89 -8.86
CA ARG A 314 -4.44 9.86 -8.15
C ARG A 314 -3.85 10.16 -6.79
N VAL A 315 -3.68 11.44 -6.48
CA VAL A 315 -3.28 11.91 -5.15
C VAL A 315 -4.50 12.48 -4.45
N ILE A 316 -4.81 11.93 -3.29
CA ILE A 316 -5.98 12.30 -2.49
C ILE A 316 -5.49 12.89 -1.17
N THR A 317 -5.95 14.09 -0.86
CA THR A 317 -5.73 14.72 0.44
C THR A 317 -6.63 14.09 1.48
N LEU A 318 -6.06 13.65 2.60
CA LEU A 318 -6.80 13.14 3.75
C LEU A 318 -6.77 14.21 4.83
N GLY A 319 -7.84 14.99 4.87
CA GLY A 319 -8.09 16.06 5.84
C GLY A 319 -9.11 15.66 6.90
#